data_AF-A0A6G0SP67-F1
#
_entry.id   AF-A0A6G0SP67-F1
#
_cell.length_a   1.000
_cell.length_b   1.000
_cell.length_c   1.000
_cell.angle_alpha   90.00
_cell.angle_beta   90.00
_cell.angle_gamma   90.00
#
_symmetry.space_group_name_H-M   'P 1'
#
loop_
_entity.id
_entity.type
_entity.pdbx_description
1 polymer ?
#
loop_
_entity_poly.entity_id
_entity_poly.type
_entity_poly.pdbx_seq_one_letter_code
_entity_poly.pdbx_strand_id
1 'polypeptide(L)'
;MQIQALVALLAVAVATRASAACDGFLRLRVALNANNNGLADSLTACVAPLLFAPIKWLPTDQSHEFCSQQACTRAVTQLKRLPRCTWHSPVPSSSDANTLSIAQQVMRDCGGA
;
A
#
# COMPACT_ATOMS: atom_id res chain seq x y z
N MET A 1 -41.76 24.57 -7.59
CA MET A 1 -40.59 24.04 -8.35
C MET A 1 -39.23 24.31 -7.69
N GLN A 2 -39.14 24.88 -6.47
CA GLN A 2 -37.85 25.24 -5.85
C GLN A 2 -37.19 24.10 -5.05
N ILE A 3 -37.96 23.13 -4.55
CA ILE A 3 -37.44 22.06 -3.67
C ILE A 3 -36.59 21.04 -4.46
N GLN A 4 -36.94 20.78 -5.72
CA GLN A 4 -36.21 19.82 -6.57
C GLN A 4 -34.79 20.31 -6.94
N ALA A 5 -34.58 21.62 -7.03
CA ALA A 5 -33.25 22.19 -7.28
C ALA A 5 -32.31 22.04 -6.08
N LEU A 6 -32.85 22.14 -4.85
CA LEU A 6 -32.07 21.97 -3.61
C LEU A 6 -31.58 20.53 -3.42
N VAL A 7 -32.41 19.53 -3.76
CA VAL A 7 -32.02 18.11 -3.69
C VAL A 7 -30.93 17.78 -4.73
N ALA A 8 -31.01 18.36 -5.93
CA ALA A 8 -29.98 18.20 -6.96
C ALA A 8 -28.63 18.81 -6.54
N LEU A 9 -28.65 19.98 -5.89
CA LEU A 9 -27.43 20.63 -5.37
C LEU A 9 -26.80 19.85 -4.21
N LEU A 10 -27.61 19.27 -3.33
CA LEU A 10 -27.13 18.39 -2.25
C LEU A 10 -26.51 17.10 -2.80
N ALA A 11 -27.09 16.50 -3.84
CA ALA A 11 -26.52 15.30 -4.46
C ALA A 11 -25.15 15.56 -5.11
N VAL A 12 -24.97 16.72 -5.75
CA VAL A 12 -23.69 17.12 -6.35
C VAL A 12 -22.63 17.44 -5.28
N ALA A 13 -23.03 18.03 -4.14
CA ALA A 13 -22.11 18.32 -3.03
C ALA A 13 -21.67 17.07 -2.24
N VAL A 14 -22.49 16.01 -2.24
CA VAL A 14 -22.12 14.73 -1.61
C VAL A 14 -21.23 13.90 -2.55
N ALA A 15 -21.43 14.00 -3.87
CA ALA A 15 -20.59 13.32 -4.86
C ALA A 15 -19.16 13.89 -4.95
N THR A 16 -18.94 15.18 -4.68
CA THR A 16 -17.59 15.77 -4.67
C THR A 16 -16.75 15.40 -3.44
N ARG A 17 -17.34 14.77 -2.42
CA ARG A 17 -16.60 14.13 -1.32
C ARG A 17 -16.28 12.65 -1.57
N ALA A 18 -16.84 12.06 -2.63
CA ALA A 18 -16.51 10.70 -3.05
C ALA A 18 -15.30 10.74 -3.99
N SER A 19 -14.16 10.27 -3.48
CA SER A 19 -12.88 10.14 -4.20
C SER A 19 -12.12 11.45 -4.43
N ALA A 20 -11.48 11.97 -3.38
CA ALA A 20 -10.09 12.34 -3.61
C ALA A 20 -9.40 11.08 -4.13
N ALA A 21 -9.17 11.01 -5.45
CA ALA A 21 -8.57 9.86 -6.11
C ALA A 21 -7.35 9.44 -5.30
N CYS A 22 -7.45 8.27 -4.67
CA CYS A 22 -6.38 7.82 -3.81
C CYS A 22 -5.21 7.38 -4.68
N ASP A 23 -4.24 8.28 -4.81
CA ASP A 23 -2.97 7.97 -5.44
C ASP A 23 -2.09 7.18 -4.47
N GLY A 24 -2.32 5.87 -4.42
CA GLY A 24 -1.57 4.95 -3.56
C GLY A 24 -0.08 4.94 -3.87
N PHE A 25 0.29 5.08 -5.14
CA PHE A 25 1.67 5.16 -5.60
C PHE A 25 2.36 6.41 -5.04
N LEU A 26 1.77 7.59 -5.24
CA LEU A 26 2.34 8.84 -4.72
C LEU A 26 2.44 8.82 -3.19
N ARG A 27 1.42 8.32 -2.49
CA ARG A 27 1.44 8.24 -1.02
C ARG A 27 2.53 7.30 -0.50
N LEU A 28 2.69 6.12 -1.12
CA LEU A 28 3.76 5.21 -0.76
C LEU A 28 5.12 5.84 -1.04
N ARG A 29 5.31 6.46 -2.21
CA ARG A 29 6.56 7.14 -2.58
C ARG A 29 6.93 8.24 -1.59
N VAL A 30 5.97 9.07 -1.20
CA VAL A 30 6.18 10.12 -0.18
C VAL A 30 6.58 9.50 1.16
N ALA A 31 5.88 8.45 1.61
CA ALA A 31 6.17 7.80 2.89
C ALA A 31 7.55 7.12 2.92
N LEU A 32 7.96 6.52 1.81
CA LEU A 32 9.28 5.91 1.64
C LEU A 32 10.39 6.94 1.56
N ASN A 33 10.21 8.01 0.77
CA ASN A 33 11.20 9.08 0.65
C ASN A 33 11.42 9.83 1.96
N ALA A 34 10.35 10.02 2.74
CA ALA A 34 10.46 10.59 4.09
C ALA A 34 11.01 9.57 5.12
N ASN A 35 11.14 8.30 4.73
CA ASN A 35 11.44 7.17 5.61
C ASN A 35 10.62 7.21 6.92
N ASN A 36 9.32 7.51 6.80
CA ASN A 36 8.46 7.75 7.95
C ASN A 36 8.46 6.54 8.88
N ASN A 37 8.90 6.73 10.14
CA ASN A 37 9.06 5.67 11.13
C ASN A 37 9.95 4.49 10.67
N GLY A 38 10.93 4.73 9.79
CA GLY A 38 11.80 3.68 9.27
C GLY A 38 11.12 2.73 8.27
N LEU A 39 10.06 3.18 7.58
CA LEU A 39 9.32 2.35 6.62
C LEU A 39 10.22 1.86 5.48
N ALA A 40 11.04 2.74 4.90
CA ALA A 40 11.91 2.36 3.78
C ALA A 40 12.97 1.35 4.22
N ASP A 41 13.58 1.57 5.39
CA ASP A 41 14.58 0.67 5.95
C ASP A 41 13.97 -0.70 6.30
N SER A 42 12.81 -0.70 6.97
CA SER A 42 12.12 -1.93 7.36
C SER A 42 11.64 -2.72 6.16
N LEU A 43 11.10 -2.04 5.14
CA LEU A 43 10.67 -2.68 3.90
C LEU A 43 11.87 -3.26 3.14
N THR A 44 12.97 -2.52 3.04
CA THR A 44 14.21 -3.00 2.41
C THR A 44 14.75 -4.23 3.14
N ALA A 45 14.85 -4.18 4.47
CA ALA A 45 15.31 -5.31 5.27
C ALA A 45 14.38 -6.54 5.16
N CYS A 46 13.06 -6.31 5.07
CA CYS A 46 12.09 -7.39 4.86
C CYS A 46 12.30 -8.08 3.50
N VAL A 47 12.51 -7.32 2.43
CA VAL A 47 12.58 -7.90 1.07
C VAL A 47 13.98 -8.31 0.64
N ALA A 48 15.04 -7.84 1.31
CA ALA A 48 16.42 -8.15 0.96
C ALA A 48 16.71 -9.66 0.87
N PRO A 49 16.22 -10.53 1.76
CA PRO A 49 16.39 -11.98 1.62
C PRO A 49 15.75 -12.55 0.35
N LEU A 50 14.69 -11.92 -0.15
CA LEU A 50 13.96 -12.35 -1.35
C LEU A 50 14.67 -11.94 -2.65
N LEU A 51 15.56 -10.95 -2.61
CA LEU A 51 16.36 -10.54 -3.78
C LEU A 51 17.32 -11.65 -4.25
N PHE A 52 17.60 -12.61 -3.38
CA PHE A 52 18.44 -13.77 -3.66
C PHE A 52 17.62 -15.04 -3.96
N ALA A 53 16.29 -14.98 -3.92
CA ALA A 53 15.40 -16.10 -4.22
C ALA A 53 14.82 -15.99 -5.65
N PRO A 54 14.88 -17.04 -6.48
CA PRO A 54 14.44 -16.97 -7.87
C PRO A 54 12.91 -16.90 -7.98
N ILE A 55 12.39 -15.70 -8.29
CA ILE A 55 11.09 -15.36 -8.92
C ILE A 55 9.81 -15.74 -8.13
N LYS A 56 9.86 -16.73 -7.25
CA LYS A 56 8.75 -17.03 -6.35
C LYS A 56 8.96 -16.31 -5.04
N TRP A 57 8.17 -15.25 -4.85
CA TRP A 57 7.76 -14.84 -3.52
C TRP A 57 7.32 -16.11 -2.77
N LEU A 58 7.89 -16.33 -1.60
CA LEU A 58 8.02 -17.65 -0.95
C LEU A 58 6.77 -18.55 -1.08
N PRO A 59 6.95 -19.88 -1.23
CA PRO A 59 5.81 -20.78 -1.21
C PRO A 59 5.00 -20.59 0.10
N THR A 60 3.68 -20.77 0.03
CA THR A 60 2.71 -20.38 1.07
C THR A 60 3.00 -20.96 2.46
N ASP A 61 3.72 -22.08 2.52
CA ASP A 61 4.18 -22.72 3.75
C ASP A 61 5.36 -21.98 4.42
N GLN A 62 6.20 -21.30 3.65
CA GLN A 62 7.35 -20.52 4.12
C GLN A 62 7.04 -19.04 4.34
N SER A 63 5.90 -18.56 3.83
CA SER A 63 5.50 -17.16 4.00
C SER A 63 5.26 -16.81 5.47
N HIS A 64 4.71 -17.71 6.28
CA HIS A 64 4.44 -17.45 7.70
C HIS A 64 5.72 -17.19 8.51
N GLU A 65 6.74 -18.05 8.36
CA GLU A 65 8.01 -17.87 9.06
C GLU A 65 8.71 -16.58 8.59
N PHE A 66 8.70 -16.31 7.29
CA PHE A 66 9.24 -15.07 6.73
C PHE A 66 8.51 -13.82 7.23
N CYS A 67 7.18 -13.83 7.26
CA CYS A 67 6.38 -12.71 7.75
C CYS A 67 6.54 -12.45 9.25
N SER A 68 6.93 -13.49 10.03
CA SER A 68 7.23 -13.36 11.46
C SER A 68 8.60 -12.72 11.74
N GLN A 69 9.45 -12.53 10.73
CA GLN A 69 10.70 -11.81 10.89
C GLN A 69 10.43 -10.37 11.32
N GLN A 70 11.20 -9.88 12.30
CA GLN A 70 11.01 -8.57 12.90
C GLN A 70 10.96 -7.43 11.87
N ALA A 71 11.80 -7.50 10.83
CA ALA A 71 11.82 -6.52 9.74
C ALA A 71 10.48 -6.47 8.98
N CYS A 72 9.92 -7.64 8.63
CA CYS A 72 8.64 -7.73 7.93
C CYS A 72 7.46 -7.31 8.81
N THR A 73 7.44 -7.72 10.08
CA THR A 73 6.41 -7.24 11.03
C THR A 73 6.43 -5.73 11.18
N ARG A 74 7.62 -5.11 11.27
CA ARG A 74 7.76 -3.65 11.33
C ARG A 74 7.32 -2.98 10.04
N ALA A 75 7.75 -3.50 8.88
CA ALA A 75 7.33 -2.99 7.57
C ALA A 75 5.81 -3.03 7.42
N VAL A 76 5.16 -4.17 7.68
CA VAL A 76 3.70 -4.32 7.62
C VAL A 76 2.99 -3.38 8.59
N THR A 77 3.51 -3.22 9.81
CA THR A 77 2.93 -2.29 10.79
C THR A 77 2.94 -0.85 10.28
N GLN A 78 4.02 -0.42 9.63
CA GLN A 78 4.09 0.92 9.04
C GLN A 78 3.24 1.03 7.77
N LEU A 79 3.25 0.02 6.91
CA LEU A 79 2.41 -0.05 5.72
C LEU A 79 0.93 0.09 6.10
N LYS A 80 0.44 -0.64 7.12
CA LYS A 80 -0.96 -0.56 7.62
C LYS A 80 -1.41 0.87 8.01
N ARG A 81 -0.50 1.82 8.23
CA ARG A 81 -0.82 3.24 8.50
C ARG A 81 -1.16 4.03 7.22
N LEU A 82 -0.76 3.52 6.05
CA LEU A 82 -1.16 4.09 4.77
C LEU A 82 -2.66 3.85 4.51
N PRO A 83 -3.31 4.71 3.73
CA PRO A 83 -4.72 4.54 3.38
C PRO A 83 -4.99 3.18 2.74
N ARG A 84 -6.13 2.57 3.08
CA ARG A 84 -6.52 1.24 2.56
C ARG A 84 -6.59 1.16 1.02
N CYS A 85 -6.87 2.28 0.38
CA CYS A 85 -6.90 2.38 -1.08
C CYS A 85 -5.52 2.15 -1.71
N THR A 86 -4.40 2.38 -1.01
CA THR A 86 -3.04 2.11 -1.50
C THR A 86 -2.87 0.66 -1.97
N TRP A 87 -3.56 -0.29 -1.34
CA TRP A 87 -3.44 -1.72 -1.65
C TRP A 87 -4.24 -2.16 -2.87
N HIS A 88 -5.17 -1.32 -3.30
CA HIS A 88 -6.04 -1.55 -4.47
C HIS A 88 -5.71 -0.58 -5.61
N SER A 89 -4.78 0.36 -5.40
CA SER A 89 -4.35 1.30 -6.42
C SER A 89 -3.62 0.55 -7.53
N PRO A 90 -3.89 0.88 -8.81
CA PRO A 90 -3.13 0.33 -9.93
C PRO A 90 -1.67 0.74 -9.81
N VAL A 91 -0.78 -0.18 -10.17
CA VAL A 91 0.66 0.08 -10.23
C VAL A 91 0.96 0.75 -11.58
N PRO A 92 1.52 1.99 -11.59
CA PRO A 92 1.89 2.66 -12.83
C PRO A 92 3.05 1.93 -13.53
N SER A 93 3.30 2.19 -14.82
CA SER A 93 4.40 1.58 -15.58
C SER A 93 5.77 2.29 -15.42
N SER A 94 5.93 3.16 -14.42
CA SER A 94 7.16 3.93 -14.18
C SER A 94 8.31 3.09 -13.59
N SER A 95 9.53 3.63 -13.51
CA SER A 95 10.68 2.99 -12.84
C SER A 95 10.36 2.52 -11.41
N ASP A 96 9.55 3.29 -10.71
CA ASP A 96 9.20 3.08 -9.31
C ASP A 96 7.99 2.13 -9.14
N ALA A 97 7.45 1.59 -10.24
CA ALA A 97 6.35 0.63 -10.24
C ALA A 97 6.63 -0.57 -9.32
N ASN A 98 7.88 -1.03 -9.35
CA ASN A 98 8.35 -2.16 -8.56
C ASN A 98 8.16 -1.90 -7.07
N THR A 99 8.34 -0.66 -6.61
CA THR A 99 8.20 -0.29 -5.20
C THR A 99 6.77 -0.50 -4.69
N LEU A 100 5.76 -0.02 -5.42
CA LEU A 100 4.36 -0.24 -5.03
C LEU A 100 3.96 -1.70 -5.17
N SER A 101 4.41 -2.38 -6.24
CA SER A 101 4.15 -3.81 -6.44
C SER A 101 4.71 -4.65 -5.28
N ILE A 102 5.96 -4.41 -4.87
CA ILE A 102 6.63 -5.08 -3.75
C ILE A 102 5.89 -4.79 -2.44
N ALA A 103 5.57 -3.52 -2.14
CA ALA A 103 4.87 -3.17 -0.91
C ALA A 103 3.47 -3.80 -0.84
N GLN A 104 2.74 -3.86 -1.97
CA GLN A 104 1.46 -4.55 -2.07
C GLN A 104 1.61 -6.06 -1.88
N GLN A 105 2.67 -6.67 -2.42
CA GLN A 105 2.96 -8.10 -2.22
C GLN A 105 3.26 -8.41 -0.74
N VAL A 106 4.13 -7.64 -0.08
CA VAL A 106 4.39 -7.76 1.37
C VAL A 106 3.07 -7.64 2.16
N MET A 107 2.21 -6.69 1.81
CA MET A 107 0.90 -6.53 2.47
C MET A 107 -0.05 -7.69 2.21
N ARG A 108 -0.04 -8.29 1.02
CA ARG A 108 -0.87 -9.47 0.70
C ARG A 108 -0.47 -10.68 1.54
N ASP A 109 0.83 -10.94 1.64
CA ASP A 109 1.31 -12.19 2.25
C ASP A 109 1.49 -12.07 3.76
N CYS A 110 1.93 -10.91 4.24
CA CYS A 110 2.24 -10.67 5.65
C CYS A 110 1.22 -9.79 6.37
N GLY A 111 0.23 -9.23 5.66
CA GLY A 111 -0.75 -8.31 6.25
C GLY A 111 -1.69 -8.98 7.26
N GLY A 112 -1.91 -10.29 7.13
CA GLY A 112 -2.76 -11.10 8.02
C GLY A 112 -2.02 -11.93 9.06
N ALA A 113 -0.68 -11.92 9.03
CA ALA A 113 0.17 -12.54 10.04
C ALA A 113 0.21 -11.73 11.34
#